data_AF-A0A2N6K2A6-F1
#
_entry.id   AF-A0A2N6K2A6-F1
#
_cell.length_a   1.000
_cell.length_b   1.000
_cell.length_c   1.000
_cell.angle_alpha   90.00
_cell.angle_beta   90.00
_cell.angle_gamma   90.00
#
_symmetry.space_group_name_H-M   'P 1'
#
loop_
_entity.id
_entity.type
_entity.pdbx_description
1 polymer ?
#
loop_
_entity_poly.entity_id
_entity_poly.type
_entity_poly.pdbx_seq_one_letter_code
_entity_poly.pdbx_strand_id
1 'polypeptide(L)'
;MPSLEKEYLEYVSEQIFPGNVRPELQYGTFIGRFNTNNYSLKSTEIAQGLTQMQGKDYASGINQHIKEVIEKIYRGFRDELAQDGITEQQLGLGNQKGNPGRKTSDIKSPWQIAYEWLWDIKYSRWLQDYIWENWKQRAQTNVEWIQFCDRSVEYASKGMKIPQALPKEIIPINTPLSLKINLDNPGSYLLLFNRGLDAQGNTTKYLVTPSQAFAPSYQLMEKSTLIPLQNAMCEDIQFDSVGKEEYIGIVIDKALNLPWLNPNPENPVLEWQGKHLEQVWEQLHAQDNWRVFYRDFNVVSVNL
;
A
#
# COMPACT_ATOMS: atom_id res chain seq x y z
N MET A 1 8.18 -21.99 2.50
CA MET A 1 6.88 -21.81 3.19
C MET A 1 5.79 -21.90 2.14
N PRO A 2 4.64 -22.53 2.42
CA PRO A 2 3.50 -22.48 1.51
C PRO A 2 3.10 -21.02 1.26
N SER A 3 2.50 -20.72 0.10
CA SER A 3 1.91 -19.40 -0.11
C SER A 3 0.68 -19.24 0.80
N LEU A 4 0.45 -18.05 1.34
CA LEU A 4 -0.74 -17.73 2.16
C LEU A 4 -2.05 -18.04 1.42
N GLU A 5 -2.06 -17.86 0.10
CA GLU A 5 -3.19 -18.24 -0.76
C GLU A 5 -3.53 -19.72 -0.69
N LYS A 6 -2.50 -20.58 -0.63
CA LYS A 6 -2.67 -22.03 -0.50
C LYS A 6 -3.20 -22.38 0.88
N GLU A 7 -2.63 -21.79 1.94
CA GLU A 7 -3.08 -21.99 3.32
C GLU A 7 -4.53 -21.53 3.50
N TYR A 8 -4.93 -20.45 2.84
CA TYR A 8 -6.31 -19.97 2.85
C TYR A 8 -7.27 -20.92 2.14
N LEU A 9 -6.92 -21.40 0.95
CA LEU A 9 -7.75 -22.37 0.24
C LEU A 9 -7.90 -23.66 1.04
N GLU A 10 -6.83 -24.12 1.69
CA GLU A 10 -6.88 -25.27 2.60
C GLU A 10 -7.84 -25.00 3.76
N TYR A 11 -7.70 -23.86 4.44
CA TYR A 11 -8.61 -23.43 5.51
C TYR A 11 -10.08 -23.41 5.05
N VAL A 12 -10.39 -22.78 3.92
CA VAL A 12 -11.75 -22.75 3.37
C VAL A 12 -12.25 -24.16 3.04
N SER A 13 -11.37 -25.00 2.46
CA SER A 13 -11.73 -26.38 2.10
C SER A 13 -12.13 -27.22 3.31
N GLU A 14 -11.46 -27.03 4.44
CA GLU A 14 -11.78 -27.73 5.69
C GLU A 14 -13.15 -27.34 6.25
N GLN A 15 -13.56 -26.09 6.06
CA GLN A 15 -14.88 -25.60 6.49
C GLN A 15 -16.01 -26.11 5.59
N ILE A 16 -15.81 -26.13 4.27
CA ILE A 16 -16.87 -26.47 3.30
C ILE A 16 -16.95 -27.97 2.96
N PHE A 17 -15.91 -28.73 3.28
CA PHE A 17 -15.86 -30.20 3.16
C PHE A 17 -15.56 -30.88 4.51
N PRO A 18 -16.44 -30.74 5.52
CA PRO A 18 -16.20 -31.33 6.83
C PRO A 18 -16.24 -32.87 6.78
N GLY A 19 -15.26 -33.52 7.41
CA GLY A 19 -15.17 -34.99 7.57
C GLY A 19 -13.96 -35.65 6.88
N ASN A 20 -13.78 -36.95 7.14
CA ASN A 20 -12.59 -37.71 6.70
C ASN A 20 -12.61 -38.13 5.23
N VAL A 21 -13.75 -37.97 4.53
CA VAL A 21 -13.90 -38.35 3.11
C VAL A 21 -14.26 -37.10 2.31
N ARG A 22 -13.27 -36.52 1.63
CA ARG A 22 -13.47 -35.40 0.73
C ARG A 22 -14.10 -35.91 -0.57
N PRO A 23 -15.25 -35.40 -1.03
CA PRO A 23 -15.75 -35.72 -2.37
C PRO A 23 -14.72 -35.24 -3.40
N GLU A 24 -13.94 -36.17 -3.96
CA GLU A 24 -12.71 -35.84 -4.68
C GLU A 24 -12.93 -34.86 -5.85
N LEU A 25 -14.06 -34.99 -6.56
CA LEU A 25 -14.42 -34.12 -7.68
C LEU A 25 -14.78 -32.70 -7.25
N GLN A 26 -15.52 -32.53 -6.15
CA GLN A 26 -15.93 -31.20 -5.68
C GLN A 26 -14.74 -30.48 -5.03
N TYR A 27 -13.89 -31.22 -4.30
CA TYR A 27 -12.65 -30.69 -3.75
C TYR A 27 -11.70 -30.23 -4.85
N GLY A 28 -11.44 -31.08 -5.85
CA GLY A 28 -10.63 -30.71 -7.02
C GLY A 28 -11.21 -29.52 -7.77
N THR A 29 -12.52 -29.47 -7.94
CA THR A 29 -13.22 -28.33 -8.56
C THR A 29 -13.03 -27.05 -7.74
N PHE A 30 -13.15 -27.11 -6.40
CA PHE A 30 -12.93 -25.94 -5.54
C PHE A 30 -11.49 -25.42 -5.66
N ILE A 31 -10.49 -26.28 -5.41
CA ILE A 31 -9.08 -25.91 -5.47
C ILE A 31 -8.70 -25.40 -6.87
N GLY A 32 -9.25 -25.98 -7.94
CA GLY A 32 -9.01 -25.55 -9.31
C GLY A 32 -9.70 -24.24 -9.66
N ARG A 33 -11.02 -24.14 -9.49
CA ARG A 33 -11.82 -22.97 -9.91
C ARG A 33 -11.56 -21.73 -9.06
N PHE A 34 -11.36 -21.91 -7.76
CA PHE A 34 -11.22 -20.79 -6.81
C PHE A 34 -9.76 -20.42 -6.52
N ASN A 35 -8.80 -20.98 -7.26
CA ASN A 35 -7.41 -20.51 -7.23
C ASN A 35 -7.27 -19.12 -7.88
N THR A 36 -6.47 -18.25 -7.28
CA THR A 36 -6.17 -16.90 -7.78
C THR A 36 -5.67 -16.88 -9.22
N ASN A 37 -4.85 -17.86 -9.60
CA ASN A 37 -4.28 -17.98 -10.94
C ASN A 37 -5.30 -18.40 -12.01
N ASN A 38 -6.50 -18.80 -11.60
CA ASN A 38 -7.49 -19.45 -12.45
C ASN A 38 -8.76 -18.62 -12.69
N TYR A 39 -8.82 -17.39 -12.16
CA TYR A 39 -10.00 -16.53 -12.29
C TYR A 39 -10.39 -16.26 -13.76
N SER A 40 -9.41 -16.05 -14.63
CA SER A 40 -9.63 -15.74 -16.06
C SER A 40 -9.91 -16.97 -16.92
N LEU A 41 -9.65 -18.18 -16.42
CA LEU A 41 -9.78 -19.41 -17.19
C LEU A 41 -11.24 -19.85 -17.30
N LYS A 42 -11.63 -20.44 -18.43
CA LYS A 42 -12.98 -20.99 -18.62
C LYS A 42 -13.20 -22.26 -17.80
N SER A 43 -14.48 -22.59 -17.52
CA SER A 43 -14.88 -23.87 -16.88
C SER A 43 -14.25 -25.08 -17.54
N THR A 44 -14.20 -25.10 -18.87
CA THR A 44 -13.64 -26.20 -19.66
C THR A 44 -12.14 -26.35 -19.51
N GLU A 45 -11.40 -25.25 -19.39
CA GLU A 45 -9.93 -25.27 -19.24
C GLU A 45 -9.53 -25.84 -17.88
N ILE A 46 -10.24 -25.44 -16.82
CA ILE A 46 -10.04 -26.04 -15.49
C ILE A 46 -10.43 -27.51 -15.47
N ALA A 47 -11.53 -27.90 -16.12
CA ALA A 47 -11.92 -29.30 -16.21
C ALA A 47 -10.87 -30.16 -16.95
N GLN A 48 -10.27 -29.64 -18.02
CA GLN A 48 -9.18 -30.30 -18.74
C GLN A 48 -7.94 -30.44 -17.85
N GLY A 49 -7.52 -29.37 -17.18
CA GLY A 49 -6.38 -29.41 -16.26
C GLY A 49 -6.57 -30.39 -15.10
N LEU A 50 -7.75 -30.40 -14.48
CA LEU A 50 -8.07 -31.34 -13.40
C LEU A 50 -8.12 -32.80 -13.89
N THR A 51 -8.71 -33.05 -15.07
CA THR A 51 -8.73 -34.38 -15.69
C THR A 51 -7.32 -34.90 -15.95
N GLN A 52 -6.42 -34.07 -16.47
CA GLN A 52 -5.02 -34.43 -16.71
C GLN A 52 -4.25 -34.70 -15.42
N MET A 53 -4.47 -33.90 -14.38
CA MET A 53 -3.75 -34.05 -13.10
C MET A 53 -4.25 -35.21 -12.24
N GLN A 54 -5.54 -35.56 -12.30
CA GLN A 54 -6.16 -36.50 -11.36
C GLN A 54 -6.75 -37.76 -12.03
N GLY A 55 -6.73 -37.85 -13.37
CA GLY A 55 -7.17 -39.03 -14.11
C GLY A 55 -8.68 -39.29 -14.08
N LYS A 56 -9.49 -38.35 -13.58
CA LYS A 56 -10.96 -38.44 -13.50
C LYS A 56 -11.61 -37.53 -14.53
N ASP A 57 -12.76 -37.91 -15.09
CA ASP A 57 -13.48 -37.04 -16.02
C ASP A 57 -14.20 -35.90 -15.28
N TYR A 58 -13.63 -34.70 -15.37
CA TYR A 58 -14.26 -33.47 -14.88
C TYR A 58 -15.11 -32.76 -15.96
N ALA A 59 -14.90 -33.08 -17.24
CA ALA A 59 -15.45 -32.30 -18.35
C ALA A 59 -16.97 -32.46 -18.48
N SER A 60 -17.49 -33.66 -18.22
CA SER A 60 -18.92 -33.98 -18.28
C SER A 60 -19.76 -33.29 -17.19
N GLY A 61 -19.14 -32.87 -16.07
CA GLY A 61 -19.84 -32.40 -14.86
C GLY A 61 -19.39 -31.07 -14.26
N ILE A 62 -18.40 -30.37 -14.85
CA ILE A 62 -17.75 -29.23 -14.18
C ILE A 62 -18.70 -28.13 -13.68
N ASN A 63 -19.73 -27.78 -14.45
CA ASN A 63 -20.68 -26.74 -14.02
C ASN A 63 -21.57 -27.21 -12.85
N GLN A 64 -21.89 -28.51 -12.81
CA GLN A 64 -22.61 -29.11 -11.69
C GLN A 64 -21.73 -29.13 -10.43
N HIS A 65 -20.45 -29.53 -10.58
CA HIS A 65 -19.50 -29.49 -9.47
C HIS A 65 -19.28 -28.05 -8.95
N ILE A 66 -19.18 -27.06 -9.84
CA ILE A 66 -19.07 -25.64 -9.46
C ILE A 66 -20.31 -25.23 -8.65
N LYS A 67 -21.51 -25.60 -9.09
CA LYS A 67 -22.75 -25.31 -8.35
C LYS A 67 -22.76 -25.94 -6.95
N GLU A 68 -22.34 -27.19 -6.84
CA GLU A 68 -22.25 -27.90 -5.56
C GLU A 68 -21.19 -27.28 -4.63
N VAL A 69 -20.08 -26.80 -5.18
CA VAL A 69 -19.06 -26.04 -4.43
C VAL A 69 -19.64 -24.72 -3.91
N ILE A 70 -20.36 -23.96 -4.74
CA ILE A 70 -21.02 -22.72 -4.32
C ILE A 70 -22.04 -23.01 -3.21
N GLU A 71 -22.81 -24.09 -3.32
CA GLU A 71 -23.76 -24.50 -2.28
C GLU A 71 -23.07 -24.81 -0.95
N LYS A 72 -21.90 -25.46 -0.99
CA LYS A 72 -21.10 -25.74 0.21
C LYS A 72 -20.48 -24.48 0.80
N ILE A 73 -19.98 -23.55 -0.03
CA ILE A 73 -19.52 -22.23 0.42
C ILE A 73 -20.66 -21.49 1.12
N TYR A 74 -21.84 -21.43 0.50
CA TYR A 74 -23.01 -20.78 1.08
C TYR A 74 -23.43 -21.42 2.40
N ARG A 75 -23.38 -22.75 2.52
CA ARG A 75 -23.69 -23.44 3.79
C ARG A 75 -22.65 -23.18 4.87
N GLY A 76 -21.37 -23.20 4.53
CA GLY A 76 -20.28 -22.98 5.49
C GLY A 76 -20.18 -21.55 6.00
N PHE A 77 -20.54 -20.56 5.18
CA PHE A 77 -20.37 -19.14 5.48
C PHE A 77 -21.65 -18.32 5.34
N ARG A 78 -22.83 -18.94 5.54
CA ARG A 78 -24.13 -18.31 5.31
C ARG A 78 -24.26 -16.94 5.99
N ASP A 79 -23.93 -16.88 7.26
CA ASP A 79 -24.14 -15.67 8.07
C ASP A 79 -23.20 -14.55 7.65
N GLU A 80 -21.96 -14.87 7.31
CA GLU A 80 -20.98 -13.90 6.81
C GLU A 80 -21.37 -13.37 5.42
N LEU A 81 -21.76 -14.27 4.50
CA LEU A 81 -22.28 -13.90 3.18
C LEU A 81 -23.50 -12.98 3.30
N ALA A 82 -24.43 -13.29 4.21
CA ALA A 82 -25.61 -12.47 4.44
C ALA A 82 -25.28 -11.09 5.03
N GLN A 83 -24.32 -11.01 5.97
CA GLN A 83 -23.82 -9.74 6.50
C GLN A 83 -23.18 -8.87 5.42
N ASP A 84 -22.53 -9.50 4.44
CA ASP A 84 -21.93 -8.84 3.28
C ASP A 84 -22.92 -8.57 2.14
N GLY A 85 -24.22 -8.82 2.37
CA GLY A 85 -25.29 -8.54 1.41
C GLY A 85 -25.39 -9.53 0.25
N ILE A 86 -24.74 -10.70 0.34
CA ILE A 86 -24.79 -11.76 -0.66
C ILE A 86 -25.89 -12.77 -0.32
N THR A 87 -26.84 -12.89 -1.23
CA THR A 87 -28.03 -13.74 -1.08
C THR A 87 -27.89 -15.07 -1.82
N GLU A 88 -28.66 -16.06 -1.38
CA GLU A 88 -28.76 -17.38 -2.04
C GLU A 88 -29.15 -17.29 -3.53
N GLN A 89 -29.98 -16.29 -3.88
CA GLN A 89 -30.43 -16.06 -5.26
C GLN A 89 -29.30 -15.57 -6.16
N GLN A 90 -28.46 -14.65 -5.67
CA GLN A 90 -27.28 -14.18 -6.40
C GLN A 90 -26.28 -15.31 -6.67
N LEU A 91 -26.23 -16.30 -5.78
CA LEU A 91 -25.44 -17.52 -5.93
C LEU A 91 -26.12 -18.61 -6.78
N GLY A 92 -27.29 -18.33 -7.39
CA GLY A 92 -27.97 -19.27 -8.29
C GLY A 92 -28.51 -20.52 -7.59
N LEU A 93 -28.76 -20.45 -6.28
CA LEU A 93 -29.20 -21.58 -5.45
C LEU A 93 -30.73 -21.55 -5.15
N GLY A 94 -31.44 -20.50 -5.57
CA GLY A 94 -32.89 -20.37 -5.33
C GLY A 94 -33.80 -21.19 -6.27
N ASN A 95 -35.06 -21.36 -5.85
CA ASN A 95 -36.09 -22.14 -6.56
C ASN A 95 -36.72 -21.46 -7.79
N GLN A 96 -36.32 -20.23 -8.13
CA GLN A 96 -36.89 -19.51 -9.26
C GLN A 96 -36.28 -20.01 -10.58
N LYS A 97 -37.03 -20.84 -11.31
CA LYS A 97 -36.82 -21.08 -12.75
C LYS A 97 -37.23 -19.82 -13.53
N GLY A 98 -36.41 -18.77 -13.46
CA GLY A 98 -36.56 -17.62 -14.35
C GLY A 98 -35.95 -17.94 -15.72
N ASN A 99 -36.69 -17.69 -16.80
CA ASN A 99 -36.09 -17.58 -18.14
C ASN A 99 -34.97 -16.56 -18.04
N PRO A 100 -33.68 -16.92 -18.26
CA PRO A 100 -32.63 -15.94 -18.23
C PRO A 100 -32.86 -15.00 -19.41
N GLY A 101 -33.39 -13.82 -19.12
CA GLY A 101 -33.32 -12.69 -20.04
C GLY A 101 -31.88 -12.58 -20.53
N ARG A 102 -31.73 -12.25 -21.82
CA ARG A 102 -30.47 -12.11 -22.55
C ARG A 102 -29.37 -11.56 -21.62
N LYS A 103 -28.37 -12.39 -21.30
CA LYS A 103 -27.22 -11.98 -20.47
C LYS A 103 -26.63 -10.71 -21.07
N THR A 104 -26.80 -9.58 -20.39
CA THR A 104 -25.94 -8.41 -20.62
C THR A 104 -24.55 -8.78 -20.09
N SER A 105 -23.49 -8.22 -20.68
CA SER A 105 -22.08 -8.50 -20.34
C SER A 105 -21.73 -8.23 -18.87
N ASP A 106 -22.59 -7.51 -18.15
CA ASP A 106 -22.26 -6.89 -16.87
C ASP A 106 -22.79 -7.68 -15.66
N ILE A 107 -23.50 -8.79 -15.88
CA ILE A 107 -24.02 -9.64 -14.79
C ILE A 107 -22.97 -10.70 -14.45
N LYS A 108 -22.31 -10.53 -13.29
CA LYS A 108 -21.40 -11.53 -12.72
C LYS A 108 -22.11 -12.87 -12.55
N SER A 109 -21.43 -13.95 -12.95
CA SER A 109 -21.97 -15.30 -12.76
C SER A 109 -21.88 -15.73 -11.28
N PRO A 110 -22.73 -16.66 -10.82
CA PRO A 110 -22.74 -17.10 -9.43
C PRO A 110 -21.38 -17.52 -8.83
N TRP A 111 -20.55 -18.19 -9.63
CA TRP A 111 -19.22 -18.59 -9.16
C TRP A 111 -18.26 -17.40 -9.03
N GLN A 112 -18.40 -16.36 -9.86
CA GLN A 112 -17.60 -15.13 -9.76
C GLN A 112 -17.97 -14.36 -8.50
N ILE A 113 -19.26 -14.29 -8.16
CA ILE A 113 -19.73 -13.66 -6.91
C ILE A 113 -19.14 -14.38 -5.69
N ALA A 114 -19.21 -15.71 -5.66
CA ALA A 114 -18.60 -16.51 -4.59
C ALA A 114 -17.07 -16.36 -4.55
N TYR A 115 -16.42 -16.29 -5.70
CA TYR A 115 -14.98 -16.12 -5.82
C TYR A 115 -14.53 -14.77 -5.25
N GLU A 116 -15.16 -13.68 -5.69
CA GLU A 116 -14.82 -12.33 -5.25
C GLU A 116 -15.06 -12.17 -3.76
N TRP A 117 -16.16 -12.71 -3.23
CA TRP A 117 -16.37 -12.71 -1.78
C TRP A 117 -15.27 -13.46 -1.02
N LEU A 118 -14.85 -14.63 -1.53
CA LEU A 118 -13.77 -15.39 -0.90
C LEU A 118 -12.45 -14.62 -0.88
N TRP A 119 -12.08 -13.93 -1.97
CA TRP A 119 -10.76 -13.32 -2.08
C TRP A 119 -10.71 -11.85 -1.67
N ASP A 120 -11.75 -11.07 -1.96
CA ASP A 120 -11.77 -9.63 -1.70
C ASP A 120 -12.24 -9.30 -0.28
N ILE A 121 -13.03 -10.21 0.33
CA ILE A 121 -13.62 -10.00 1.66
C ILE A 121 -13.11 -11.02 2.67
N LYS A 122 -13.42 -12.30 2.47
CA LYS A 122 -13.14 -13.35 3.46
C LYS A 122 -11.65 -13.58 3.68
N TYR A 123 -10.83 -13.52 2.62
CA TYR A 123 -9.37 -13.66 2.72
C TYR A 123 -8.75 -12.60 3.61
N SER A 124 -9.17 -11.33 3.50
CA SER A 124 -8.65 -10.24 4.33
C SER A 124 -8.96 -10.47 5.81
N ARG A 125 -10.19 -10.90 6.13
CA ARG A 125 -10.61 -11.25 7.48
C ARG A 125 -9.78 -12.43 8.03
N TRP A 126 -9.68 -13.50 7.25
CA TRP A 126 -8.87 -14.66 7.63
C TRP A 126 -7.39 -14.32 7.82
N LEU A 127 -6.83 -13.48 6.95
CA LEU A 127 -5.41 -13.11 6.98
C LEU A 127 -5.07 -12.35 8.27
N GLN A 128 -5.95 -11.44 8.71
CA GLN A 128 -5.79 -10.72 9.98
C GLN A 128 -5.70 -11.70 11.15
N ASP A 129 -6.68 -12.60 11.27
CA ASP A 129 -6.72 -13.58 12.36
C ASP A 129 -5.55 -14.56 12.26
N TYR A 130 -5.25 -15.07 11.07
CA TYR A 130 -4.18 -16.03 10.85
C TYR A 130 -2.81 -15.49 11.24
N ILE A 131 -2.48 -14.27 10.79
CA ILE A 131 -1.22 -13.60 11.16
C ILE A 131 -1.18 -13.36 12.67
N TRP A 132 -2.27 -12.87 13.24
CA TRP A 132 -2.35 -12.56 14.66
C TRP A 132 -2.12 -13.80 15.53
N GLU A 133 -2.78 -14.92 15.22
CA GLU A 133 -2.58 -16.20 15.92
C GLU A 133 -1.16 -16.72 15.76
N ASN A 134 -0.58 -16.65 14.55
CA ASN A 134 0.81 -17.05 14.33
C ASN A 134 1.79 -16.23 15.16
N TRP A 135 1.59 -14.90 15.23
CA TRP A 135 2.41 -14.03 16.06
C TRP A 135 2.27 -14.36 17.54
N LYS A 136 1.04 -14.59 18.03
CA LYS A 136 0.82 -15.03 19.42
C LYS A 136 1.53 -16.35 19.73
N GLN A 137 1.51 -17.33 18.83
CA GLN A 137 2.19 -18.62 19.02
C GLN A 137 3.73 -18.48 19.07
N ARG A 138 4.29 -17.48 18.39
CA ARG A 138 5.74 -17.21 18.36
C ARG A 138 6.20 -16.23 19.43
N ALA A 139 5.28 -15.45 20.00
CA ALA A 139 5.59 -14.48 21.02
C ALA A 139 6.18 -15.17 22.26
N GLN A 140 7.16 -14.53 22.88
CA GLN A 140 7.67 -14.98 24.17
C GLN A 140 6.55 -14.92 25.21
N THR A 141 6.44 -15.95 26.04
CA THR A 141 5.39 -16.08 27.07
C THR A 141 5.67 -15.26 28.33
N ASN A 142 6.77 -14.50 28.36
CA ASN A 142 7.04 -13.60 29.47
C ASN A 142 5.89 -12.58 29.57
N VAL A 143 5.20 -12.52 30.68
CA VAL A 143 4.07 -11.59 30.88
C VAL A 143 4.53 -10.22 31.39
N GLU A 144 5.78 -10.09 31.79
CA GLU A 144 6.32 -8.87 32.41
C GLU A 144 6.88 -7.86 31.42
N TRP A 145 6.97 -8.18 30.12
CA TRP A 145 7.46 -7.21 29.12
C TRP A 145 6.49 -6.04 28.91
N ILE A 146 5.21 -6.20 29.28
CA ILE A 146 4.21 -5.14 29.28
C ILE A 146 3.43 -5.16 30.59
N GLN A 147 3.41 -4.02 31.29
CA GLN A 147 2.66 -3.84 32.52
C GLN A 147 1.92 -2.50 32.46
N PHE A 148 0.69 -2.48 32.96
CA PHE A 148 -0.05 -1.24 33.19
C PHE A 148 0.16 -0.83 34.63
N CYS A 149 0.63 0.39 34.86
CA CYS A 149 0.79 0.95 36.20
C CYS A 149 -0.43 1.79 36.57
N ASP A 150 -0.83 1.74 37.83
CA ASP A 150 -1.89 2.59 38.37
C ASP A 150 -1.55 4.08 38.16
N ARG A 151 -2.53 4.84 37.67
CA ARG A 151 -2.48 6.30 37.59
C ARG A 151 -3.63 6.87 38.42
N SER A 152 -3.46 8.11 38.92
CA SER A 152 -4.46 8.78 39.75
C SER A 152 -5.85 8.82 39.09
N VAL A 153 -6.90 8.83 39.92
CA VAL A 153 -8.33 8.75 39.53
C VAL A 153 -8.74 9.81 38.49
N GLU A 154 -8.01 10.91 38.37
CA GLU A 154 -8.18 11.95 37.34
C GLU A 154 -8.05 11.44 35.89
N TYR A 155 -7.40 10.29 35.67
CA TYR A 155 -7.18 9.70 34.35
C TYR A 155 -8.05 8.48 34.06
N ALA A 156 -8.86 8.01 35.02
CA ALA A 156 -9.60 6.74 34.96
C ALA A 156 -10.75 6.72 33.92
N SER A 157 -11.13 7.86 33.34
CA SER A 157 -12.25 7.97 32.39
C SER A 157 -11.83 7.93 30.91
N LYS A 158 -10.58 7.56 30.61
CA LYS A 158 -10.05 7.65 29.25
C LYS A 158 -9.56 6.27 28.81
N GLY A 159 -10.33 5.62 27.93
CA GLY A 159 -9.82 4.48 27.13
C GLY A 159 -8.60 4.90 26.30
N MET A 160 -8.09 4.02 25.42
CA MET A 160 -6.99 4.39 24.53
C MET A 160 -7.40 5.60 23.67
N LYS A 161 -6.92 6.80 24.05
CA LYS A 161 -7.22 8.03 23.32
C LYS A 161 -6.24 8.15 22.17
N ILE A 162 -6.72 7.85 20.97
CA ILE A 162 -6.04 8.21 19.74
C ILE A 162 -6.21 9.72 19.57
N PRO A 163 -5.13 10.52 19.65
CA PRO A 163 -5.24 11.96 19.44
C PRO A 163 -5.75 12.24 18.03
N GLN A 164 -6.53 13.30 17.85
CA GLN A 164 -6.83 13.78 16.51
C GLN A 164 -5.52 14.16 15.83
N ALA A 165 -5.38 13.79 14.54
CA ALA A 165 -4.24 14.20 13.75
C ALA A 165 -4.15 15.74 13.77
N LEU A 166 -2.96 16.27 14.03
CA LEU A 166 -2.72 17.70 13.95
C LEU A 166 -3.06 18.18 12.53
N PRO A 167 -3.67 19.37 12.37
CA PRO A 167 -3.90 19.93 11.05
C PRO A 167 -2.57 20.08 10.32
N LYS A 168 -2.56 19.79 9.02
CA LYS A 168 -1.38 20.00 8.17
C LYS A 168 -1.01 21.47 8.17
N GLU A 169 0.27 21.75 8.33
CA GLU A 169 0.83 23.09 8.25
C GLU A 169 0.60 23.69 6.85
N ILE A 170 0.13 24.93 6.80
CA ILE A 170 -0.12 25.67 5.56
C ILE A 170 0.94 26.76 5.40
N ILE A 171 1.32 27.00 4.14
CA ILE A 171 2.29 28.02 3.77
C ILE A 171 1.57 29.16 3.05
N PRO A 172 1.69 30.42 3.46
CA PRO A 172 1.14 31.53 2.72
C PRO A 172 1.96 31.83 1.45
N ILE A 173 1.28 32.08 0.34
CA ILE A 173 1.89 32.55 -0.91
C ILE A 173 2.58 33.91 -0.72
N ASN A 174 3.62 34.21 -1.51
CA ASN A 174 4.35 35.48 -1.52
C ASN A 174 4.90 35.93 -0.15
N THR A 175 5.15 34.96 0.74
CA THR A 175 5.72 35.24 2.05
C THR A 175 7.18 34.77 2.07
N PRO A 176 8.15 35.63 2.45
CA PRO A 176 9.54 35.24 2.60
C PRO A 176 9.68 34.27 3.78
N LEU A 177 10.21 33.08 3.51
CA LEU A 177 10.32 32.00 4.48
C LEU A 177 11.74 31.41 4.51
N SER A 178 12.05 30.76 5.63
CA SER A 178 13.23 29.88 5.72
C SER A 178 12.77 28.45 5.96
N LEU A 179 13.37 27.51 5.24
CA LEU A 179 13.13 26.09 5.46
C LEU A 179 14.03 25.60 6.60
N LYS A 180 13.42 25.15 7.70
CA LYS A 180 14.14 24.52 8.82
C LYS A 180 14.20 23.00 8.63
N ILE A 181 15.42 22.49 8.52
CA ILE A 181 15.70 21.06 8.40
C ILE A 181 16.29 20.58 9.73
N ASN A 182 15.63 19.63 10.39
CA ASN A 182 16.10 19.02 11.63
C ASN A 182 16.50 17.56 11.35
N LEU A 183 17.80 17.32 11.16
CA LEU A 183 18.37 16.00 10.90
C LEU A 183 19.60 15.83 11.78
N ASP A 184 19.54 14.93 12.76
CA ASP A 184 20.64 14.65 13.69
C ASP A 184 21.69 13.74 13.05
N ASN A 185 22.32 14.22 11.98
CA ASN A 185 23.35 13.50 11.22
C ASN A 185 24.52 14.40 10.80
N PRO A 186 25.25 15.03 11.75
CA PRO A 186 26.44 15.80 11.42
C PRO A 186 27.48 14.96 10.66
N GLY A 187 28.08 15.54 9.63
CA GLY A 187 29.08 14.90 8.77
C GLY A 187 28.49 14.21 7.53
N SER A 188 27.21 13.82 7.55
CA SER A 188 26.50 13.28 6.39
C SER A 188 26.18 14.38 5.35
N TYR A 189 25.70 13.97 4.19
CA TYR A 189 25.32 14.86 3.09
C TYR A 189 23.82 14.76 2.82
N LEU A 190 23.18 15.88 2.46
CA LEU A 190 21.75 16.00 2.17
C LEU A 190 21.53 16.36 0.69
N LEU A 191 20.82 15.50 -0.04
CA LEU A 191 20.21 15.88 -1.31
C LEU A 191 18.75 16.27 -1.05
N LEU A 192 18.34 17.48 -1.42
CA LEU A 192 16.97 17.94 -1.22
C LEU A 192 16.33 18.28 -2.56
N PHE A 193 15.40 17.43 -2.97
CA PHE A 193 14.58 17.63 -4.17
C PHE A 193 13.25 18.26 -3.79
N ASN A 194 12.80 19.21 -4.60
CA ASN A 194 11.48 19.82 -4.52
C ASN A 194 10.69 19.55 -5.81
N ARG A 195 9.37 19.39 -5.66
CA ARG A 195 8.39 19.38 -6.74
C ARG A 195 7.21 20.25 -6.34
N GLY A 196 6.84 21.19 -7.20
CA GLY A 196 5.83 22.21 -6.91
C GLY A 196 5.06 22.67 -8.14
N LEU A 197 4.46 23.86 -8.05
CA LEU A 197 3.80 24.55 -9.16
C LEU A 197 4.32 25.99 -9.29
N ASP A 198 4.45 26.47 -10.53
CA ASP A 198 4.67 27.89 -10.80
C ASP A 198 3.34 28.67 -10.91
N ALA A 199 3.42 30.00 -11.03
CA ALA A 199 2.26 30.87 -11.20
C ALA A 199 1.42 30.59 -12.46
N GLN A 200 1.97 29.87 -13.45
CA GLN A 200 1.26 29.45 -14.66
C GLN A 200 0.63 28.05 -14.53
N GLY A 201 0.83 27.37 -13.39
CA GLY A 201 0.33 26.03 -13.12
C GLY A 201 1.18 24.90 -13.72
N ASN A 202 2.40 25.18 -14.17
CA ASN A 202 3.32 24.14 -14.62
C ASN A 202 4.02 23.50 -13.41
N THR A 203 4.36 22.21 -13.53
CA THR A 203 5.13 21.51 -12.50
C THR A 203 6.57 22.00 -12.47
N THR A 204 7.01 22.53 -11.34
CA THR A 204 8.40 22.89 -11.07
C THR A 204 9.14 21.75 -10.37
N LYS A 205 10.45 21.64 -10.62
CA LYS A 205 11.28 20.49 -10.22
C LYS A 205 12.70 20.94 -9.87
N TYR A 206 12.94 21.34 -8.62
CA TYR A 206 14.23 21.90 -8.24
C TYR A 206 15.06 21.01 -7.33
N LEU A 207 16.38 20.98 -7.55
CA LEU A 207 17.32 20.48 -6.56
C LEU A 207 17.68 21.67 -5.65
N VAL A 208 17.11 21.68 -4.45
CA VAL A 208 17.29 22.76 -3.46
C VAL A 208 18.65 22.63 -2.78
N THR A 209 19.11 21.41 -2.53
CA THR A 209 20.41 21.13 -1.91
C THR A 209 21.09 19.98 -2.62
N PRO A 210 22.33 20.14 -3.11
CA PRO A 210 23.07 21.39 -3.27
C PRO A 210 22.48 22.32 -4.36
N SER A 211 22.48 23.63 -4.12
CA SER A 211 22.18 24.66 -5.12
C SER A 211 22.85 25.99 -4.77
N GLN A 212 23.22 26.80 -5.76
CA GLN A 212 23.78 28.13 -5.50
C GLN A 212 22.68 29.11 -5.03
N ALA A 213 21.44 28.88 -5.45
CA ALA A 213 20.27 29.67 -5.08
C ALA A 213 20.00 29.61 -3.58
N PHE A 214 20.01 28.41 -2.98
CA PHE A 214 19.52 28.18 -1.63
C PHE A 214 20.53 27.52 -0.69
N ALA A 215 21.31 26.54 -1.15
CA ALA A 215 22.19 25.79 -0.26
C ALA A 215 23.47 25.31 -0.98
N PRO A 216 24.51 26.16 -1.09
CA PRO A 216 25.71 25.83 -1.86
C PRO A 216 26.50 24.67 -1.26
N SER A 217 26.44 24.48 0.06
CA SER A 217 26.94 23.28 0.72
C SER A 217 25.79 22.32 1.00
N TYR A 218 26.03 21.04 0.76
CA TYR A 218 25.10 19.96 1.06
C TYR A 218 25.60 19.04 2.17
N GLN A 219 26.74 19.36 2.79
CA GLN A 219 27.19 18.65 3.99
C GLN A 219 26.47 19.21 5.23
N LEU A 220 25.89 18.32 6.02
CA LEU A 220 25.23 18.65 7.28
C LEU A 220 26.29 18.90 8.35
N MET A 221 26.46 20.15 8.76
CA MET A 221 27.40 20.52 9.82
C MET A 221 26.76 20.54 11.21
N GLU A 222 25.45 20.77 11.26
CA GLU A 222 24.68 20.96 12.49
C GLU A 222 23.43 20.06 12.48
N LYS A 223 22.86 19.82 13.66
CA LYS A 223 21.61 19.04 13.79
C LYS A 223 20.39 19.71 13.17
N SER A 224 20.43 21.04 13.08
CA SER A 224 19.38 21.86 12.52
C SER A 224 20.01 22.85 11.57
N THR A 225 19.48 22.94 10.35
CA THR A 225 19.96 23.87 9.34
C THR A 225 18.80 24.70 8.83
N LEU A 226 19.03 26.01 8.66
CA LEU A 226 18.10 26.92 8.00
C LEU A 226 18.56 27.12 6.55
N ILE A 227 17.64 27.00 5.61
CA ILE A 227 17.84 27.31 4.20
C ILE A 227 16.99 28.55 3.88
N PRO A 228 17.52 29.56 3.18
CA PRO A 228 18.84 29.59 2.51
C PRO A 228 20.06 29.61 3.44
N LEU A 229 21.17 29.03 3.00
CA LEU A 229 22.45 29.01 3.72
C LEU A 229 23.22 30.33 3.58
N GLN A 230 24.15 30.58 4.50
CA GLN A 230 25.12 31.66 4.34
C GLN A 230 25.90 31.45 3.03
N ASN A 231 25.98 32.50 2.20
CA ASN A 231 26.54 32.52 0.84
C ASN A 231 25.66 31.94 -0.28
N ALA A 232 24.39 31.63 0.00
CA ALA A 232 23.40 31.41 -1.05
C ALA A 232 23.05 32.74 -1.76
N MET A 233 22.51 32.67 -2.98
CA MET A 233 22.08 33.86 -3.72
C MET A 233 20.76 34.43 -3.22
N CYS A 234 19.86 33.58 -2.73
CA CYS A 234 18.58 33.99 -2.17
C CYS A 234 18.70 34.19 -0.66
N GLU A 235 18.03 35.22 -0.13
CA GLU A 235 17.94 35.47 1.31
C GLU A 235 16.77 34.71 1.96
N ASP A 236 15.76 34.36 1.16
CA ASP A 236 14.56 33.64 1.57
C ASP A 236 14.01 32.70 0.47
N ILE A 237 13.02 31.90 0.83
CA ILE A 237 12.24 31.04 -0.07
C ILE A 237 10.81 31.63 -0.15
N GLN A 238 10.32 31.83 -1.37
CA GLN A 238 8.95 32.28 -1.63
C GLN A 238 8.27 31.34 -2.61
N PHE A 239 6.96 31.17 -2.43
CA PHE A 239 6.09 30.46 -3.35
C PHE A 239 5.18 31.46 -4.03
N ASP A 240 5.13 31.42 -5.36
CA ASP A 240 4.36 32.35 -6.20
C ASP A 240 3.04 31.74 -6.71
N SER A 241 2.74 30.51 -6.29
CA SER A 241 1.55 29.76 -6.72
C SER A 241 0.88 29.02 -5.55
N VAL A 242 -0.44 28.89 -5.62
CA VAL A 242 -1.22 28.04 -4.71
C VAL A 242 -1.10 26.60 -5.17
N GLY A 243 -0.81 25.68 -4.25
CA GLY A 243 -0.64 24.29 -4.64
C GLY A 243 0.02 23.43 -3.58
N LYS A 244 0.33 22.20 -3.99
CA LYS A 244 1.07 21.25 -3.17
C LYS A 244 2.55 21.38 -3.47
N GLU A 245 3.34 21.57 -2.42
CA GLU A 245 4.80 21.57 -2.47
C GLU A 245 5.32 20.29 -1.81
N GLU A 246 6.15 19.55 -2.52
CA GLU A 246 6.67 18.26 -2.08
C GLU A 246 8.19 18.29 -1.99
N TYR A 247 8.71 17.71 -0.91
CA TYR A 247 10.14 17.63 -0.66
C TYR A 247 10.55 16.18 -0.41
N ILE A 248 11.65 15.78 -1.06
CA ILE A 248 12.36 14.53 -0.78
C ILE A 248 13.77 14.88 -0.34
N GLY A 249 14.07 14.58 0.92
CA GLY A 249 15.42 14.66 1.47
C GLY A 249 16.07 13.29 1.47
N ILE A 250 17.29 13.18 0.93
CA ILE A 250 18.09 11.96 0.95
C ILE A 250 19.36 12.25 1.72
N VAL A 251 19.55 11.54 2.84
CA VAL A 251 20.76 11.64 3.66
C VAL A 251 21.68 10.46 3.35
N ILE A 252 22.93 10.77 3.04
CA ILE A 252 23.99 9.82 2.68
C ILE A 252 25.27 10.09 3.47
N ASP A 253 26.02 9.05 3.81
CA ASP A 253 27.25 9.22 4.58
C ASP A 253 28.47 9.57 3.72
N LYS A 254 28.41 9.30 2.41
CA LYS A 254 29.47 9.64 1.45
C LYS A 254 28.88 10.47 0.31
N ALA A 255 29.59 11.55 -0.04
CA ALA A 255 29.22 12.42 -1.16
C ALA A 255 29.11 11.62 -2.47
N LEU A 256 28.09 11.95 -3.28
CA LEU A 256 27.94 11.39 -4.62
C LEU A 256 28.94 12.04 -5.58
N ASN A 257 29.50 11.25 -6.47
CA ASN A 257 30.39 11.74 -7.51
C ASN A 257 29.57 12.07 -8.78
N LEU A 258 28.81 13.15 -8.72
CA LEU A 258 27.96 13.63 -9.82
C LEU A 258 28.32 15.08 -10.14
N PRO A 259 28.87 15.40 -11.33
CA PRO A 259 29.38 16.73 -11.64
C PRO A 259 28.35 17.85 -11.51
N TRP A 260 27.08 17.55 -11.78
CA TRP A 260 25.96 18.50 -11.71
C TRP A 260 25.46 18.78 -10.29
N LEU A 261 25.95 18.06 -9.28
CA LEU A 261 25.72 18.41 -7.87
C LEU A 261 26.59 19.59 -7.41
N ASN A 262 27.59 20.00 -8.19
CA ASN A 262 28.38 21.18 -7.85
C ASN A 262 27.57 22.45 -8.13
N PRO A 263 27.36 23.34 -7.14
CA PRO A 263 26.66 24.60 -7.34
C PRO A 263 27.30 25.43 -8.45
N ASN A 264 26.46 26.01 -9.32
CA ASN A 264 26.90 26.86 -10.42
C ASN A 264 26.17 28.21 -10.36
N PRO A 265 26.87 29.35 -10.21
CA PRO A 265 26.25 30.68 -10.25
C PRO A 265 25.50 31.00 -11.55
N GLU A 266 25.91 30.41 -12.69
CA GLU A 266 25.22 30.59 -13.98
C GLU A 266 23.94 29.74 -14.09
N ASN A 267 23.82 28.69 -13.27
CA ASN A 267 22.63 27.86 -13.14
C ASN A 267 22.30 27.69 -11.66
N PRO A 268 21.70 28.72 -11.03
CA PRO A 268 21.69 28.84 -9.58
C PRO A 268 20.90 27.73 -8.89
N VAL A 269 19.93 27.13 -9.58
CA VAL A 269 19.19 25.97 -9.10
C VAL A 269 18.99 24.99 -10.26
N LEU A 270 19.42 23.74 -10.07
CA LEU A 270 19.23 22.72 -11.09
C LEU A 270 17.75 22.33 -11.17
N GLU A 271 17.16 22.46 -12.35
CA GLU A 271 15.89 21.81 -12.66
C GLU A 271 16.14 20.33 -12.98
N TRP A 272 15.70 19.42 -12.11
CA TRP A 272 16.00 18.00 -12.26
C TRP A 272 15.08 17.32 -13.27
N GLN A 273 15.55 16.20 -13.81
CA GLN A 273 14.90 15.40 -14.84
C GLN A 273 15.08 13.93 -14.50
N GLY A 274 14.37 13.03 -15.20
CA GLY A 274 14.45 11.58 -14.94
C GLY A 274 15.89 11.05 -14.93
N LYS A 275 16.75 11.51 -15.86
CA LYS A 275 18.16 11.13 -15.93
C LYS A 275 18.97 11.52 -14.67
N HIS A 276 18.67 12.66 -14.06
CA HIS A 276 19.33 13.08 -12.81
C HIS A 276 18.96 12.13 -11.67
N LEU A 277 17.68 11.76 -11.57
CA LEU A 277 17.19 10.83 -10.56
C LEU A 277 17.74 9.42 -10.75
N GLU A 278 17.83 8.94 -12.00
CA GLU A 278 18.44 7.66 -12.36
C GLU A 278 19.90 7.59 -11.89
N GLN A 279 20.70 8.62 -12.18
CA GLN A 279 22.11 8.68 -11.76
C GLN A 279 22.29 8.70 -10.25
N VAL A 280 21.41 9.42 -9.52
CA VAL A 280 21.40 9.40 -8.05
C VAL A 280 21.04 8.00 -7.55
N TRP A 281 20.00 7.40 -8.11
CA TRP A 281 19.53 6.07 -7.74
C TRP A 281 20.60 5.00 -7.92
N GLU A 282 21.32 5.01 -9.05
CA GLU A 282 22.44 4.10 -9.31
C GLU A 282 23.56 4.23 -8.27
N GLN A 283 23.95 5.46 -7.89
CA GLN A 283 25.00 5.66 -6.89
C GLN A 283 24.55 5.36 -5.46
N LEU A 284 23.26 5.57 -5.14
CA LEU A 284 22.68 5.18 -3.84
C LEU A 284 22.66 3.66 -3.67
N HIS A 285 22.34 2.91 -4.73
CA HIS A 285 22.37 1.44 -4.69
C HIS A 285 23.76 0.86 -4.48
N ALA A 286 24.81 1.58 -4.87
CA ALA A 286 26.20 1.19 -4.65
C ALA A 286 26.69 1.48 -3.21
N GLN A 287 25.86 2.10 -2.36
CA GLN A 287 26.22 2.50 -1.00
C GLN A 287 25.29 1.86 0.04
N ASP A 288 25.89 1.44 1.15
CA ASP A 288 25.16 1.06 2.34
C ASP A 288 24.76 2.31 3.14
N ASN A 289 23.59 2.27 3.80
CA ASN A 289 23.11 3.29 4.74
C ASN A 289 22.81 4.68 4.14
N TRP A 290 21.74 4.76 3.36
CA TRP A 290 21.09 6.04 3.04
C TRP A 290 19.66 6.07 3.61
N ARG A 291 19.16 7.27 3.89
CA ARG A 291 17.82 7.47 4.47
C ARG A 291 17.04 8.48 3.64
N VAL A 292 15.76 8.19 3.43
CA VAL A 292 14.84 9.08 2.70
C VAL A 292 13.83 9.67 3.66
N PHE A 293 13.60 10.96 3.49
CA PHE A 293 12.61 11.74 4.22
C PHE A 293 11.68 12.39 3.21
N TYR A 294 10.39 12.36 3.51
CA TYR A 294 9.36 13.00 2.68
C TYR A 294 8.56 13.98 3.53
N ARG A 295 8.24 15.13 2.95
CA ARG A 295 7.28 16.08 3.51
C ARG A 295 6.53 16.79 2.40
N ASP A 296 5.26 17.06 2.65
CA ASP A 296 4.46 17.96 1.82
C ASP A 296 3.92 19.15 2.61
N PHE A 297 3.63 20.23 1.87
CA PHE A 297 3.00 21.43 2.35
C PHE A 297 1.93 21.89 1.37
N ASN A 298 0.90 22.56 1.87
CA ASN A 298 -0.07 23.25 1.04
C ASN A 298 0.21 24.75 1.07
N VAL A 299 0.56 25.30 -0.09
CA VAL A 299 0.65 26.75 -0.29
C VAL A 299 -0.76 27.28 -0.55
N VAL A 300 -1.17 28.29 0.21
CA VAL A 300 -2.54 28.84 0.16
C VAL A 300 -2.51 30.35 -0.05
N SER A 301 -3.55 30.87 -0.71
CA SER A 301 -3.82 32.30 -0.74
C SER A 301 -4.26 32.75 0.65
N VAL A 302 -3.60 33.77 1.19
CA VAL A 302 -4.11 34.47 2.37
C VAL A 302 -5.16 35.44 1.86
N ASN A 303 -6.44 35.19 2.19
CA ASN A 303 -7.46 36.22 2.02
C ASN A 303 -7.12 37.34 3.02
N LEU A 304 -6.63 38.47 2.50
CA LEU A 304 -6.57 39.73 3.25
C LEU A 304 -7.97 40.33 3.38
#